data_AF-A0A966AP14-F1
#
_entry.id   AF-A0A966AP14-F1
#
_cell.length_a   1.000
_cell.length_b   1.000
_cell.length_c   1.000
_cell.angle_alpha   90.00
_cell.angle_beta   90.00
_cell.angle_gamma   90.00
#
_symmetry.space_group_name_H-M   'P 1'
#
loop_
_entity.id
_entity.type
_entity.pdbx_description
1 polymer ?
#
loop_
_entity_poly.entity_id
_entity_poly.type
_entity_poly.pdbx_seq_one_letter_code
_entity_poly.pdbx_strand_id
1 'polypeptide(L)'
;MATLPDLTTRLCRISQEHFIDPFSRIEWPESLERNQWFMSPELISLHGTEHFDALDEEQQKILSFFELTNFFSINIHGERLLIEGLAKRLYRKHTEVVSPYLHHFLDEENKHMFYFGRFCNQYAGKVYADKKLAVERDYADGEEEFLFFARAMLFEEMVDVYNRRMAKDQQLVPISREINWLHHFEEARHLVFGRRIV
;
A
#
# COMPACT_ATOMS: atom_id res chain seq x y z
N MET A 1 13.37 -19.93 16.63
CA MET A 1 12.85 -18.71 15.96
C MET A 1 13.91 -17.61 16.11
N ALA A 2 14.13 -16.76 15.09
CA ALA A 2 15.08 -15.66 15.19
C ALA A 2 14.65 -14.63 16.24
N THR A 3 15.60 -13.99 16.93
CA THR A 3 15.30 -12.93 17.89
C THR A 3 14.86 -11.66 17.15
N LEU A 4 14.20 -10.72 17.85
CA LEU A 4 13.81 -9.44 17.24
C LEU A 4 15.04 -8.65 16.72
N PRO A 5 16.17 -8.55 17.44
CA PRO A 5 17.40 -7.98 16.90
C PRO A 5 17.89 -8.64 15.60
N ASP A 6 17.95 -9.98 15.57
CA ASP A 6 18.40 -10.71 14.37
C ASP A 6 17.49 -10.42 13.17
N LEU A 7 16.18 -10.33 13.43
CA LEU A 7 15.20 -10.00 12.40
C LEU A 7 15.41 -8.58 11.88
N THR A 8 15.51 -7.57 12.76
CA THR A 8 15.77 -6.18 12.36
C THR A 8 17.01 -6.10 11.48
N THR A 9 18.14 -6.65 11.93
CA THR A 9 19.40 -6.64 11.16
C THR A 9 19.23 -7.28 9.79
N ARG A 10 18.51 -8.40 9.72
CA ARG A 10 18.23 -9.07 8.45
C ARG A 10 17.37 -8.22 7.53
N LEU A 11 16.31 -7.60 8.03
CA LEU A 11 15.40 -6.77 7.22
C LEU A 11 16.10 -5.52 6.70
N CYS A 12 16.87 -4.81 7.53
CA CYS A 12 17.71 -3.68 7.09
C CYS A 12 18.62 -4.08 5.92
N ARG A 13 19.31 -5.23 6.03
CA ARG A 13 20.18 -5.73 4.96
C ARG A 13 19.39 -5.97 3.67
N ILE A 14 18.20 -6.59 3.75
CA ILE A 14 17.36 -6.85 2.57
C ILE A 14 16.89 -5.53 1.93
N SER A 15 16.45 -4.54 2.72
CA SER A 15 16.07 -3.22 2.22
C SER A 15 17.22 -2.52 1.50
N GLN A 16 18.47 -2.68 1.98
CA GLN A 16 19.65 -2.10 1.34
C GLN A 16 20.03 -2.84 0.05
N GLU A 17 20.05 -4.17 0.07
CA GLU A 17 20.39 -5.02 -1.08
C GLU A 17 19.40 -4.87 -2.24
N HIS A 18 18.13 -4.65 -1.90
CA HIS A 18 17.03 -4.55 -2.86
C HIS A 18 16.47 -3.13 -2.94
N PHE A 19 17.29 -2.12 -2.69
CA PHE A 19 16.88 -0.73 -2.83
C PHE A 19 16.39 -0.45 -4.26
N ILE A 20 15.21 0.15 -4.37
CA ILE A 20 14.62 0.61 -5.62
C ILE A 20 14.50 2.13 -5.58
N ASP A 21 14.98 2.79 -6.63
CA ASP A 21 14.76 4.22 -6.84
C ASP A 21 13.34 4.45 -7.36
N PRO A 22 12.47 5.13 -6.59
CA PRO A 22 11.08 5.31 -6.97
C PRO A 22 10.91 6.21 -8.21
N PHE A 23 11.89 7.05 -8.52
CA PHE A 23 11.75 8.07 -9.55
C PHE A 23 12.12 7.57 -10.95
N SER A 24 12.88 6.47 -11.03
CA SER A 24 13.40 5.93 -12.30
C SER A 24 12.83 4.56 -12.67
N ARG A 25 12.20 3.85 -11.72
CA ARG A 25 11.77 2.47 -11.94
C ARG A 25 10.62 2.31 -12.94
N ILE A 26 9.61 3.18 -12.84
CA ILE A 26 8.37 3.07 -13.61
C ILE A 26 8.44 3.97 -14.84
N GLU A 27 8.09 3.42 -16.00
CA GLU A 27 7.83 4.20 -17.21
C GLU A 27 6.41 4.79 -17.16
N TRP A 28 6.32 6.12 -17.11
CA TRP A 28 5.04 6.84 -17.01
C TRP A 28 4.60 7.32 -18.40
N PRO A 29 3.64 6.64 -19.07
CA PRO A 29 3.11 7.12 -20.35
C PRO A 29 2.41 8.48 -20.19
N GLU A 30 2.42 9.28 -21.24
CA GLU A 30 1.79 10.61 -21.25
C GLU A 30 0.28 10.53 -20.98
N SER A 31 -0.38 9.51 -21.53
CA SER A 31 -1.80 9.24 -21.35
C SER A 31 -2.08 7.74 -21.23
N LEU A 32 -3.27 7.40 -20.74
CA LEU A 32 -3.73 6.02 -20.58
C LEU A 32 -5.06 5.85 -21.32
N GLU A 33 -5.14 4.82 -22.15
CA GLU A 33 -6.40 4.43 -22.80
C GLU A 33 -7.33 3.78 -21.78
N ARG A 34 -8.58 4.26 -21.69
CA ARG A 34 -9.54 3.81 -20.66
C ARG A 34 -10.22 2.50 -20.98
N ASN A 35 -10.20 2.07 -22.24
CA ASN A 35 -10.73 0.79 -22.67
C ASN A 35 -9.72 -0.36 -22.46
N GLN A 36 -9.11 -0.40 -21.28
CA GLN A 36 -8.14 -1.40 -20.84
C GLN A 36 -8.40 -1.76 -19.38
N TRP A 37 -7.97 -2.94 -18.95
CA TRP A 37 -8.11 -3.33 -17.54
C TRP A 37 -7.01 -2.69 -16.70
N PHE A 38 -7.41 -1.99 -15.64
CA PHE A 38 -6.48 -1.38 -14.68
C PHE A 38 -6.44 -2.14 -13.36
N MET A 39 -7.53 -2.82 -13.02
CA MET A 39 -7.71 -3.64 -11.83
C MET A 39 -8.25 -5.00 -12.26
N SER A 40 -7.82 -6.09 -11.59
CA SER A 40 -8.35 -7.43 -11.87
C SER A 40 -9.87 -7.43 -11.68
N PRO A 41 -10.66 -7.96 -12.64
CA PRO A 41 -12.12 -7.91 -12.57
C PRO A 41 -12.67 -8.46 -11.25
N GLU A 42 -12.07 -9.53 -10.70
CA GLU A 42 -12.55 -10.17 -9.47
C GLU A 42 -12.29 -9.34 -8.20
N LEU A 43 -11.53 -8.26 -8.29
CA LEU A 43 -11.24 -7.34 -7.19
C LEU A 43 -12.07 -6.05 -7.27
N ILE A 44 -12.82 -5.83 -8.35
CA ILE A 44 -13.74 -4.70 -8.50
C ILE A 44 -14.90 -4.86 -7.50
N SER A 45 -15.32 -3.77 -6.86
CA SER A 45 -16.30 -3.85 -5.76
C SER A 45 -17.67 -4.37 -6.20
N LEU A 46 -18.05 -4.13 -7.46
CA LEU A 46 -19.31 -4.61 -8.04
C LEU A 46 -19.23 -6.04 -8.60
N HIS A 47 -18.04 -6.65 -8.67
CA HIS A 47 -17.87 -7.97 -9.29
C HIS A 47 -18.79 -9.02 -8.65
N GLY A 48 -19.44 -9.83 -9.50
CA GLY A 48 -20.39 -10.87 -9.07
C GLY A 48 -21.76 -10.35 -8.64
N THR A 49 -22.05 -9.06 -8.88
CA THR A 49 -23.38 -8.47 -8.68
C THR A 49 -24.09 -8.26 -10.02
N GLU A 50 -25.43 -8.21 -10.00
CA GLU A 50 -26.24 -7.90 -11.19
C GLU A 50 -25.88 -6.54 -11.82
N HIS A 51 -25.36 -5.61 -11.02
CA HIS A 51 -24.93 -4.29 -11.49
C HIS A 51 -23.68 -4.36 -12.36
N PHE A 52 -22.75 -5.27 -12.07
CA PHE A 52 -21.56 -5.48 -12.89
C PHE A 52 -21.89 -6.26 -14.17
N ASP A 53 -22.78 -7.25 -14.07
CA ASP A 53 -23.26 -8.04 -15.21
C ASP A 53 -24.06 -7.20 -16.22
N ALA A 54 -24.67 -6.11 -15.75
CA ALA A 54 -25.39 -5.16 -16.60
C ALA A 54 -24.47 -4.18 -17.36
N LEU A 55 -23.19 -4.09 -16.99
CA LEU A 55 -22.20 -3.27 -17.70
C LEU A 55 -21.65 -4.00 -18.91
N ASP A 56 -21.50 -3.29 -20.03
CA ASP A 56 -20.69 -3.80 -21.14
C ASP A 56 -19.19 -3.81 -20.78
N GLU A 57 -18.38 -4.52 -21.55
CA GLU A 57 -16.94 -4.69 -21.25
C GLU A 57 -16.18 -3.36 -21.22
N GLU A 58 -16.57 -2.39 -22.06
CA GLU A 58 -15.95 -1.07 -22.07
C GLU A 58 -16.24 -0.32 -20.76
N GLN A 59 -17.49 -0.35 -20.31
CA GLN A 59 -17.91 0.21 -19.02
C GLN A 59 -17.20 -0.48 -17.84
N GLN A 60 -17.03 -1.80 -17.89
CA GLN A 60 -16.30 -2.53 -16.84
C GLN A 60 -14.81 -2.13 -16.80
N LYS A 61 -14.17 -1.93 -17.95
CA LYS A 61 -12.78 -1.44 -18.05
C LYS A 61 -12.64 -0.01 -17.53
N ILE A 62 -13.57 0.88 -17.90
CA ILE A 62 -13.64 2.24 -17.37
C ILE A 62 -13.82 2.21 -15.85
N LEU A 63 -14.71 1.36 -15.33
CA LEU A 63 -14.90 1.16 -13.89
C LEU A 63 -13.60 0.70 -13.22
N SER A 64 -12.88 -0.26 -13.82
CA SER A 64 -11.62 -0.77 -13.28
C SER A 64 -10.57 0.32 -13.07
N PHE A 65 -10.55 1.35 -13.93
CA PHE A 65 -9.66 2.50 -13.77
C PHE A 65 -10.01 3.33 -12.52
N PHE A 66 -11.29 3.59 -12.30
CA PHE A 66 -11.74 4.36 -11.14
C PHE A 66 -11.61 3.57 -9.84
N GLU A 67 -11.81 2.26 -9.89
CA GLU A 67 -11.58 1.35 -8.77
C GLU A 67 -10.11 1.26 -8.39
N LEU A 68 -9.19 1.18 -9.37
CA LEU A 68 -7.76 1.27 -9.10
C LEU A 68 -7.38 2.63 -8.51
N THR A 69 -7.92 3.72 -9.06
CA THR A 69 -7.71 5.07 -8.53
C THR A 69 -8.16 5.19 -7.08
N ASN A 70 -9.31 4.58 -6.74
CA ASN A 70 -9.81 4.53 -5.37
C ASN A 70 -8.91 3.68 -4.47
N PHE A 71 -8.48 2.50 -4.94
CA PHE A 71 -7.54 1.64 -4.24
C PHE A 71 -6.24 2.37 -3.92
N PHE A 72 -5.60 3.03 -4.89
CA PHE A 72 -4.40 3.83 -4.66
C PHE A 72 -4.64 5.02 -3.74
N SER A 73 -5.80 5.67 -3.84
CA SER A 73 -6.15 6.78 -2.92
C SER A 73 -6.26 6.30 -1.47
N ILE A 74 -6.87 5.14 -1.22
CA ILE A 74 -6.97 4.53 0.11
C ILE A 74 -5.58 4.19 0.65
N ASN A 75 -4.69 3.66 -0.18
CA ASN A 75 -3.29 3.38 0.18
C ASN A 75 -2.58 4.66 0.62
N ILE A 76 -2.62 5.73 -0.17
CA ILE A 76 -2.00 7.01 0.21
C ILE A 76 -2.45 7.48 1.61
N HIS A 77 -3.74 7.38 1.93
CA HIS A 77 -4.23 7.79 3.26
C HIS A 77 -3.80 6.83 4.38
N GLY A 78 -3.74 5.53 4.11
CA GLY A 78 -3.25 4.52 5.04
C GLY A 78 -1.77 4.71 5.36
N GLU A 79 -0.94 4.78 4.33
CA GLU A 79 0.52 4.94 4.42
C GLU A 79 0.91 6.26 5.08
N ARG A 80 0.19 7.36 4.80
CA ARG A 80 0.39 8.62 5.53
C ARG A 80 0.23 8.44 7.04
N LEU A 81 -0.83 7.74 7.47
CA LEU A 81 -1.07 7.49 8.90
C LEU A 81 -0.02 6.52 9.49
N LEU A 82 0.44 5.54 8.72
CA LEU A 82 1.53 4.65 9.10
C LEU A 82 2.82 5.46 9.33
N ILE A 83 3.20 6.30 8.37
CA ILE A 83 4.37 7.18 8.47
C ILE A 83 4.28 8.08 9.70
N GLU A 84 3.15 8.76 9.90
CA GLU A 84 2.94 9.61 11.08
C GLU A 84 3.10 8.82 12.39
N GLY A 85 2.54 7.62 12.46
CA GLY A 85 2.61 6.78 13.64
C GLY A 85 4.01 6.19 13.89
N LEU A 86 4.70 5.73 12.85
CA LEU A 86 6.06 5.18 12.95
C LEU A 86 7.07 6.29 13.28
N ALA A 87 6.96 7.45 12.63
CA ALA A 87 7.82 8.60 12.90
C ALA A 87 7.72 9.07 14.37
N LYS A 88 6.51 9.09 14.94
CA LYS A 88 6.31 9.40 16.37
C LYS A 88 7.07 8.45 17.29
N ARG A 89 7.34 7.22 16.87
CA ARG A 89 7.97 6.15 17.67
C ARG A 89 9.48 6.07 17.50
N LEU A 90 10.05 6.69 16.47
CA LEU A 90 11.50 6.73 16.28
C LEU A 90 12.21 7.29 17.52
N TYR A 91 13.25 6.56 17.98
CA TYR A 91 14.10 6.95 19.10
C TYR A 91 13.37 7.21 20.44
N ARG A 92 12.14 6.70 20.60
CA ARG A 92 11.52 6.63 21.93
C ARG A 92 12.19 5.56 22.78
N LYS A 93 12.01 5.66 24.11
CA LYS A 93 12.51 4.67 25.07
C LYS A 93 12.12 3.25 24.65
N HIS A 94 13.06 2.30 24.68
CA HIS A 94 12.83 0.89 24.34
C HIS A 94 12.59 0.58 22.85
N THR A 95 12.94 1.50 21.94
CA THR A 95 12.83 1.28 20.48
C THR A 95 14.17 1.08 19.77
N GLU A 96 15.27 0.95 20.52
CA GLU A 96 16.65 0.90 19.99
C GLU A 96 16.85 -0.28 19.03
N VAL A 97 16.17 -1.41 19.31
CA VAL A 97 16.25 -2.65 18.52
C VAL A 97 15.52 -2.54 17.18
N VAL A 98 14.49 -1.69 17.08
CA VAL A 98 13.65 -1.60 15.87
C VAL A 98 13.88 -0.34 15.06
N SER A 99 14.35 0.74 15.69
CA SER A 99 14.58 2.05 15.05
C SER A 99 15.41 1.98 13.76
N PRO A 100 16.47 1.14 13.63
CA PRO A 100 17.21 1.03 12.37
C PRO A 100 16.34 0.57 11.21
N TYR A 101 15.40 -0.36 11.45
CA TYR A 101 14.50 -0.83 10.40
C TYR A 101 13.35 0.14 10.13
N LEU A 102 12.88 0.86 11.16
CA LEU A 102 11.85 1.88 10.98
C LEU A 102 12.24 2.98 9.99
N HIS A 103 13.54 3.30 9.85
CA HIS A 103 14.00 4.22 8.80
C HIS A 103 13.77 3.68 7.39
N HIS A 104 14.05 2.39 7.17
CA HIS A 104 13.77 1.75 5.88
C HIS A 104 12.27 1.65 5.63
N PHE A 105 11.50 1.28 6.66
CA PHE A 105 10.04 1.24 6.59
C PHE A 105 9.47 2.59 6.16
N LEU A 106 9.87 3.68 6.82
CA LEU A 106 9.42 5.03 6.49
C LEU A 106 9.81 5.47 5.07
N ASP A 107 11.02 5.11 4.62
CA ASP A 107 11.47 5.37 3.25
C ASP A 107 10.61 4.62 2.23
N GLU A 108 10.38 3.32 2.43
CA GLU A 108 9.59 2.44 1.56
C GLU A 108 8.13 2.90 1.47
N GLU A 109 7.47 3.18 2.60
CA GLU A 109 6.10 3.74 2.62
C GLU A 109 5.99 5.09 1.89
N ASN A 110 7.01 5.93 1.98
CA ASN A 110 7.01 7.20 1.25
C ASN A 110 7.16 7.00 -0.27
N LYS A 111 7.90 5.97 -0.71
CA LYS A 111 8.00 5.60 -2.13
C LYS A 111 6.67 5.11 -2.67
N HIS A 112 5.96 4.28 -1.90
CA HIS A 112 4.65 3.78 -2.27
C HIS A 112 3.66 4.93 -2.55
N MET A 113 3.56 5.88 -1.62
CA MET A 113 2.74 7.07 -1.79
C MET A 113 3.12 7.88 -3.04
N PHE A 114 4.42 7.92 -3.41
CA PHE A 114 4.84 8.57 -4.65
C PHE A 114 4.24 7.87 -5.88
N TYR A 115 4.33 6.53 -5.98
CA TYR A 115 3.76 5.78 -7.09
C TYR A 115 2.24 6.01 -7.21
N PHE A 116 1.53 5.82 -6.10
CA PHE A 116 0.08 5.98 -6.04
C PHE A 116 -0.35 7.40 -6.32
N GLY A 117 0.29 8.38 -5.67
CA GLY A 117 0.01 9.79 -5.82
C GLY A 117 0.27 10.27 -7.24
N ARG A 118 1.35 9.82 -7.87
CA ARG A 118 1.65 10.16 -9.27
C ARG A 118 0.59 9.59 -10.21
N PHE A 119 0.22 8.31 -10.07
CA PHE A 119 -0.85 7.71 -10.87
C PHE A 119 -2.17 8.47 -10.73
N CYS A 120 -2.62 8.70 -9.50
CA CYS A 120 -3.88 9.39 -9.21
C CYS A 120 -3.90 10.82 -9.77
N ASN A 121 -2.84 11.60 -9.53
CA ASN A 121 -2.79 13.00 -9.99
C ASN A 121 -2.62 13.10 -11.51
N GLN A 122 -1.74 12.30 -12.11
CA GLN A 122 -1.47 12.38 -13.55
C GLN A 122 -2.63 11.87 -14.38
N TYR A 123 -3.26 10.77 -13.97
CA TYR A 123 -4.26 10.09 -14.80
C TYR A 123 -5.69 10.33 -14.34
N ALA A 124 -5.97 10.37 -13.03
CA ALA A 124 -7.33 10.64 -12.54
C ALA A 124 -7.57 12.12 -12.22
N GLY A 125 -6.52 12.94 -12.21
CA GLY A 125 -6.57 14.37 -11.87
C GLY A 125 -6.78 14.64 -10.38
N LYS A 126 -6.77 13.61 -9.52
CA LYS A 126 -7.00 13.74 -8.07
C LYS A 126 -6.71 12.45 -7.32
N VAL A 127 -6.41 12.61 -6.03
CA VAL A 127 -6.55 11.58 -5.00
C VAL A 127 -7.96 11.69 -4.41
N TYR A 128 -8.70 10.59 -4.31
CA TYR A 128 -10.01 10.61 -3.64
C TYR A 128 -9.85 10.87 -2.14
N ALA A 129 -10.76 11.67 -1.58
CA ALA A 129 -10.71 12.03 -0.16
C ALA A 129 -10.99 10.81 0.73
N ASP A 130 -10.28 10.74 1.86
CA ASP A 130 -10.62 9.79 2.91
C ASP A 130 -12.02 10.11 3.45
N LYS A 131 -12.86 9.08 3.58
CA LYS A 131 -14.23 9.19 4.11
C LYS A 131 -14.33 8.68 5.56
N LYS A 132 -13.20 8.39 6.21
CA LYS A 132 -13.18 8.01 7.63
C LYS A 132 -13.80 9.11 8.49
N LEU A 133 -14.75 8.71 9.32
CA LEU A 133 -15.24 9.53 10.41
C LEU A 133 -14.33 9.28 11.62
N ALA A 134 -13.57 10.30 12.02
CA ALA A 134 -12.82 10.24 13.26
C ALA A 134 -13.81 10.32 14.43
N VAL A 135 -13.87 9.25 15.22
CA VAL A 135 -14.61 9.25 16.49
C VAL A 135 -13.58 9.50 17.57
N GLU A 136 -13.63 10.69 18.19
CA GLU A 136 -12.84 10.98 19.37
C GLU A 136 -13.26 10.01 20.49
N ARG A 137 -12.27 9.38 21.10
CA ARG A 137 -12.46 8.55 22.29
C ARG A 137 -11.21 8.56 23.14
N ASP A 138 -11.42 8.38 24.44
CA ASP A 138 -10.32 8.19 25.38
C ASP A 138 -9.74 6.78 25.20
N TYR A 139 -8.41 6.68 25.16
CA TYR A 139 -7.68 5.41 25.11
C TYR A 139 -7.16 5.09 26.51
N ALA A 140 -7.26 3.82 26.91
CA ALA A 140 -6.53 3.32 28.08
C ALA A 140 -5.01 3.27 27.79
N ASP A 141 -4.20 3.23 28.84
CA ASP A 141 -2.74 3.16 28.72
C ASP A 141 -2.31 1.99 27.81
N GLY A 142 -1.58 2.30 26.73
CA GLY A 142 -1.10 1.33 25.74
C GLY A 142 -2.14 0.85 24.72
N GLU A 143 -3.42 1.22 24.86
CA GLU A 143 -4.49 0.82 23.94
C GLU A 143 -4.30 1.47 22.56
N GLU A 144 -3.94 2.75 22.53
CA GLU A 144 -3.67 3.47 21.28
C GLU A 144 -2.51 2.82 20.51
N GLU A 145 -1.42 2.45 21.21
CA GLU A 145 -0.28 1.77 20.62
C GLU A 145 -0.65 0.42 20.03
N PHE A 146 -1.36 -0.41 20.79
CA PHE A 146 -1.82 -1.72 20.30
C PHE A 146 -2.72 -1.57 19.07
N LEU A 147 -3.71 -0.68 19.13
CA LEU A 147 -4.64 -0.47 18.03
C LEU A 147 -3.97 0.10 16.78
N PHE A 148 -2.96 0.96 16.95
CA PHE A 148 -2.17 1.45 15.82
C PHE A 148 -1.53 0.29 15.06
N PHE A 149 -0.77 -0.58 15.73
CA PHE A 149 -0.09 -1.69 15.05
C PHE A 149 -1.05 -2.77 14.56
N ALA A 150 -2.13 -3.05 15.28
CA ALA A 150 -3.15 -3.99 14.82
C ALA A 150 -3.86 -3.49 13.55
N ARG A 151 -4.23 -2.20 13.49
CA ARG A 151 -4.85 -1.60 12.29
C ARG A 151 -3.86 -1.56 11.13
N ALA A 152 -2.60 -1.22 11.39
CA ALA A 152 -1.52 -1.23 10.41
C ALA A 152 -1.41 -2.61 9.75
N MET A 153 -1.22 -3.67 10.55
CA MET A 153 -1.08 -5.03 10.04
C MET A 153 -2.32 -5.47 9.25
N LEU A 154 -3.53 -5.22 9.76
CA LEU A 154 -4.75 -5.56 9.03
C LEU A 154 -4.82 -4.85 7.68
N PHE A 155 -4.48 -3.57 7.65
CA PHE A 155 -4.47 -2.78 6.43
C PHE A 155 -3.47 -3.32 5.41
N GLU A 156 -2.21 -3.50 5.82
CA GLU A 156 -1.12 -4.01 5.01
C GLU A 156 -1.41 -5.40 4.45
N GLU A 157 -1.89 -6.35 5.26
CA GLU A 157 -2.22 -7.71 4.80
C GLU A 157 -3.35 -7.70 3.75
N MET A 158 -4.39 -6.89 3.94
CA MET A 158 -5.48 -6.77 2.96
C MET A 158 -4.98 -6.17 1.66
N VAL A 159 -4.20 -5.09 1.74
CA VAL A 159 -3.62 -4.39 0.59
C VAL A 159 -2.65 -5.32 -0.17
N ASP A 160 -1.85 -6.11 0.53
CA ASP A 160 -0.90 -7.05 -0.08
C ASP A 160 -1.60 -8.13 -0.92
N VAL A 161 -2.77 -8.61 -0.48
CA VAL A 161 -3.59 -9.56 -1.26
C VAL A 161 -3.95 -8.99 -2.63
N TYR A 162 -4.37 -7.72 -2.68
CA TYR A 162 -4.72 -7.02 -3.91
C TYR A 162 -3.48 -6.83 -4.79
N ASN A 163 -2.41 -6.26 -4.24
CA ASN A 163 -1.17 -5.98 -4.97
C ASN A 163 -0.57 -7.25 -5.58
N ARG A 164 -0.45 -8.33 -4.79
CA ARG A 164 0.09 -9.61 -5.26
C ARG A 164 -0.72 -10.22 -6.40
N ARG A 165 -2.05 -10.08 -6.38
CA ARG A 165 -2.93 -10.58 -7.46
C ARG A 165 -2.75 -9.72 -8.71
N MET A 166 -2.88 -8.41 -8.60
CA MET A 166 -2.78 -7.48 -9.72
C MET A 166 -1.39 -7.45 -10.37
N ALA A 167 -0.31 -7.60 -9.59
CA ALA A 167 1.05 -7.66 -10.12
C ALA A 167 1.25 -8.79 -11.15
N LYS A 168 0.54 -9.91 -10.98
CA LYS A 168 0.68 -11.12 -11.81
C LYS A 168 -0.34 -11.21 -12.94
N ASP A 169 -1.41 -10.43 -12.87
CA ASP A 169 -2.50 -10.45 -13.83
C ASP A 169 -2.07 -9.83 -15.17
N GLN A 170 -1.95 -10.65 -16.21
CA GLN A 170 -1.51 -10.22 -17.54
C GLN A 170 -2.60 -9.48 -18.34
N GLN A 171 -3.84 -9.46 -17.85
CA GLN A 171 -4.93 -8.70 -18.48
C GLN A 171 -4.75 -7.19 -18.24
N LEU A 172 -4.04 -6.82 -17.17
CA LEU A 172 -3.89 -5.44 -16.75
C LEU A 172 -2.83 -4.69 -17.54
N VAL A 173 -3.01 -3.38 -17.66
CA VAL A 173 -2.01 -2.50 -18.25
C VAL A 173 -0.66 -2.60 -17.50
N PRO A 174 0.48 -2.48 -18.20
CA PRO A 174 1.80 -2.68 -17.59
C PRO A 174 2.06 -1.83 -16.35
N ILE A 175 1.68 -0.55 -16.38
CA ILE A 175 1.92 0.38 -15.28
C ILE A 175 1.17 -0.03 -13.99
N SER A 176 -0.07 -0.53 -14.12
CA SER A 176 -0.82 -1.04 -12.96
C SER A 176 -0.07 -2.21 -12.34
N ARG A 177 0.34 -3.18 -13.16
CA ARG A 177 1.06 -4.36 -12.68
C ARG A 177 2.38 -3.99 -12.02
N GLU A 178 3.10 -3.05 -12.60
CA GLU A 178 4.40 -2.62 -12.09
C GLU A 178 4.28 -1.90 -10.73
N ILE A 179 3.36 -0.94 -10.59
CA ILE A 179 3.10 -0.28 -9.31
C ILE A 179 2.73 -1.30 -8.23
N ASN A 180 1.80 -2.21 -8.54
CA ASN A 180 1.36 -3.24 -7.59
C ASN A 180 2.48 -4.23 -7.25
N TRP A 181 3.36 -4.56 -8.21
CA TRP A 181 4.53 -5.41 -7.95
C TRP A 181 5.53 -4.74 -7.02
N LEU A 182 5.83 -3.45 -7.27
CA LEU A 182 6.77 -2.67 -6.46
C LEU A 182 6.30 -2.60 -5.02
N HIS A 183 5.04 -2.22 -4.82
CA HIS A 183 4.44 -2.19 -3.50
C HIS A 183 4.52 -3.55 -2.81
N HIS A 184 4.02 -4.62 -3.44
CA HIS A 184 4.08 -5.98 -2.87
C HIS A 184 5.50 -6.43 -2.50
N PHE A 185 6.48 -6.10 -3.35
CA PHE A 185 7.87 -6.53 -3.17
C PHE A 185 8.51 -5.91 -1.92
N GLU A 186 8.21 -4.65 -1.62
CA GLU A 186 8.67 -3.98 -0.41
C GLU A 186 7.83 -4.38 0.81
N GLU A 187 6.50 -4.42 0.65
CA GLU A 187 5.51 -4.76 1.69
C GLU A 187 5.73 -6.14 2.34
N ALA A 188 6.28 -7.10 1.58
CA ALA A 188 6.63 -8.41 2.13
C ALA A 188 7.56 -8.32 3.36
N ARG A 189 8.41 -7.28 3.45
CA ARG A 189 9.28 -7.04 4.62
C ARG A 189 8.50 -6.42 5.78
N HIS A 190 7.63 -5.46 5.49
CA HIS A 190 6.76 -4.79 6.46
C HIS A 190 5.88 -5.81 7.19
N LEU A 191 5.24 -6.72 6.44
CA LEU A 191 4.43 -7.80 7.02
C LEU A 191 5.24 -8.75 7.92
N VAL A 192 6.47 -9.09 7.54
CA VAL A 192 7.34 -9.94 8.36
C VAL A 192 7.71 -9.24 9.67
N PHE A 193 7.97 -7.94 9.62
CA PHE A 193 8.21 -7.12 10.81
C PHE A 193 6.95 -6.98 11.68
N GLY A 194 5.82 -6.63 11.08
CA GLY A 194 4.51 -6.46 11.71
C GLY A 194 4.09 -7.69 12.51
N ARG A 195 4.20 -8.89 11.92
CA ARG A 195 3.88 -10.16 12.59
C ARG A 195 4.79 -10.49 13.78
N ARG A 196 5.94 -9.82 13.93
CA ARG A 196 6.85 -10.03 15.07
C ARG A 196 6.56 -9.09 16.23
N ILE A 197 6.03 -7.90 15.95
CA ILE A 197 5.82 -6.82 16.92
C ILE A 197 4.39 -6.74 17.45
N VAL A 198 3.41 -7.24 16.70
CA VAL A 198 2.01 -7.43 17.12
C VAL A 198 1.82 -8.82 17.71
#